data_AF-A0A0R2T177-F1
#
_entry.id   AF-A0A0R2T177-F1
#
_cell.length_a   1.000
_cell.length_b   1.000
_cell.length_c   1.000
_cell.angle_alpha   90.00
_cell.angle_beta   90.00
_cell.angle_gamma   90.00
#
_symmetry.space_group_name_H-M   'P 1'
#
loop_
_entity.id
_entity.type
_entity.pdbx_description
1 polymer ?
#
loop_
_entity_poly.entity_id
_entity_poly.type
_entity_poly.pdbx_seq_one_letter_code
_entity_poly.pdbx_strand_id
1 'polypeptide(L)'
;MIPKQNKNLLGFISIISLWNVLFRVELSNILENEYWNLVILPPVVFFFTMYFTGRYFGLKQWRELPINDSFYYHLSTFSVFFVVSYGFYFGGLLSEYEPRSILDYTLLFWGLGLTVHYIKFRQCAKSSIKGINRDQIFD
;
A
#
# COMPACT_ATOMS: atom_id res chain seq x y z
N MET A 1 -13.67 22.44 0.09
CA MET A 1 -13.71 21.52 -1.08
C MET A 1 -12.40 20.74 -1.08
N ILE A 2 -12.41 19.43 -0.85
CA ILE A 2 -11.17 18.62 -0.91
C ILE A 2 -10.74 18.52 -2.39
N PRO A 3 -9.47 18.84 -2.74
CA PRO A 3 -8.96 18.69 -4.09
C PRO A 3 -9.24 17.29 -4.65
N LYS A 4 -9.62 17.17 -5.91
CA LYS A 4 -10.06 15.91 -6.52
C LYS A 4 -9.01 14.79 -6.44
N GLN A 5 -7.73 15.16 -6.53
CA GLN A 5 -6.57 14.30 -6.25
C GLN A 5 -6.67 13.58 -4.89
N ASN A 6 -6.99 14.33 -3.83
CA ASN A 6 -7.13 13.79 -2.48
C ASN A 6 -8.33 12.83 -2.39
N LYS A 7 -9.37 12.99 -3.22
CA LYS A 7 -10.52 12.07 -3.22
C LYS A 7 -10.15 10.68 -3.75
N ASN A 8 -9.35 10.59 -4.82
CA ASN A 8 -8.91 9.31 -5.38
C ASN A 8 -7.97 8.59 -4.39
N LEU A 9 -7.02 9.32 -3.79
CA LEU A 9 -6.13 8.76 -2.77
C LEU A 9 -6.89 8.31 -1.52
N LEU A 10 -7.87 9.08 -1.03
CA LEU A 10 -8.71 8.69 0.11
C LEU A 10 -9.56 7.45 -0.20
N GLY A 11 -10.14 7.37 -1.41
CA GLY A 11 -10.87 6.18 -1.86
C GLY A 11 -9.97 4.94 -1.91
N PHE A 12 -8.74 5.09 -2.42
CA PHE A 12 -7.72 4.06 -2.41
C PHE A 12 -7.37 3.61 -0.99
N ILE A 13 -7.04 4.54 -0.09
CA ILE A 13 -6.72 4.28 1.32
C ILE A 13 -7.86 3.51 2.01
N SER A 14 -9.11 3.90 1.74
CA SER A 14 -10.28 3.25 2.35
C SER A 14 -10.40 1.79 1.90
N ILE A 15 -10.25 1.52 0.60
CA ILE A 15 -10.36 0.16 0.05
C ILE A 15 -9.19 -0.72 0.49
N ILE A 16 -7.95 -0.22 0.43
CA ILE A 16 -6.81 -1.03 0.87
C ILE A 16 -6.84 -1.28 2.38
N SER A 17 -7.38 -0.36 3.19
CA SER A 17 -7.56 -0.59 4.63
C SER A 17 -8.44 -1.81 4.89
N LEU A 18 -9.57 -1.92 4.17
CA LEU A 18 -10.44 -3.07 4.25
C LEU A 18 -9.70 -4.36 3.82
N TRP A 19 -9.01 -4.34 2.69
CA TRP A 19 -8.25 -5.51 2.22
C TRP A 19 -7.15 -5.94 3.18
N ASN A 20 -6.46 -4.99 3.83
CA ASN A 20 -5.41 -5.31 4.80
C ASN A 20 -5.98 -5.97 6.06
N VAL A 21 -7.12 -5.49 6.56
CA VAL A 21 -7.80 -6.12 7.69
C VAL A 21 -8.25 -7.54 7.31
N LEU A 22 -8.90 -7.71 6.16
CA LEU A 22 -9.32 -9.04 5.68
C LEU A 22 -8.14 -9.99 5.52
N PHE A 23 -7.04 -9.53 4.90
CA PHE A 23 -5.81 -10.32 4.78
C PHE A 23 -5.28 -10.77 6.14
N ARG A 24 -5.23 -9.86 7.13
CA ARG A 24 -4.74 -10.19 8.48
C ARG A 24 -5.64 -11.20 9.21
N VAL A 25 -6.96 -11.01 9.14
CA VAL A 25 -7.94 -11.93 9.73
C VAL A 25 -7.75 -13.32 9.13
N GLU A 26 -7.73 -13.45 7.81
CA GLU A 26 -7.67 -14.78 7.19
C GLU A 26 -6.32 -15.45 7.30
N LEU A 27 -5.22 -14.70 7.26
CA LEU A 27 -3.91 -15.28 7.50
C LEU A 27 -3.82 -15.84 8.92
N SER A 28 -4.21 -15.07 9.93
CA SER A 28 -4.18 -15.55 11.32
C SER A 28 -5.14 -16.71 11.55
N ASN A 29 -6.36 -16.67 11.00
CA ASN A 29 -7.30 -17.79 11.10
C ASN A 29 -6.74 -19.09 10.49
N ILE A 30 -6.14 -19.01 9.29
CA ILE A 30 -5.59 -20.18 8.60
C ILE A 30 -4.43 -20.78 9.40
N LEU A 31 -3.55 -19.94 9.94
CA LEU A 31 -2.40 -20.37 10.72
C LEU A 31 -2.83 -20.97 12.06
N GLU A 32 -3.76 -20.33 12.76
CA GLU A 32 -4.26 -20.79 14.06
C GLU A 32 -4.97 -22.15 13.97
N ASN A 33 -5.66 -22.41 12.85
CA ASN A 33 -6.29 -23.72 12.59
C ASN A 33 -5.33 -24.73 11.92
N GLU A 34 -4.04 -24.40 11.83
CA GLU A 34 -3.00 -25.26 11.25
C GLU A 34 -3.29 -25.70 9.79
N TYR A 35 -4.01 -24.89 9.02
CA TYR A 35 -4.33 -25.16 7.62
C TYR A 35 -3.18 -24.77 6.68
N TRP A 36 -2.00 -25.38 6.89
CA TRP A 36 -0.73 -25.03 6.23
C TRP A 36 -0.82 -25.01 4.69
N ASN A 37 -1.60 -25.92 4.10
CA ASN A 37 -1.80 -26.02 2.66
C ASN A 37 -2.52 -24.79 2.07
N LEU A 38 -3.23 -24.01 2.90
CA LEU A 38 -4.00 -22.84 2.47
C LEU A 38 -3.28 -21.51 2.73
N VAL A 39 -2.12 -21.52 3.40
CA VAL A 39 -1.36 -20.31 3.78
C VAL A 39 -0.97 -19.45 2.56
N ILE A 40 -0.82 -20.08 1.38
CA ILE A 40 -0.51 -19.37 0.15
C ILE A 40 -1.70 -18.57 -0.41
N LEU A 41 -2.94 -18.90 -0.02
CA LEU A 41 -4.14 -18.26 -0.59
C LEU A 41 -4.28 -16.79 -0.18
N PRO A 42 -4.20 -16.40 1.11
CA PRO A 42 -4.28 -15.00 1.51
C PRO A 42 -3.31 -14.06 0.76
N PRO A 43 -1.99 -14.33 0.67
CA PRO A 43 -1.08 -13.43 -0.03
C PRO A 43 -1.35 -13.36 -1.53
N VAL A 44 -1.79 -14.44 -2.18
CA VAL A 44 -2.14 -14.44 -3.61
C VAL A 44 -3.37 -13.57 -3.86
N VAL A 45 -4.45 -13.76 -3.08
CA VAL A 45 -5.67 -12.95 -3.20
C VAL A 45 -5.38 -11.48 -2.88
N PHE A 46 -4.59 -11.22 -1.84
CA PHE A 46 -4.16 -9.88 -1.46
C PHE A 46 -3.34 -9.20 -2.55
N PHE A 47 -2.42 -9.92 -3.21
CA PHE A 47 -1.65 -9.39 -4.32
C PHE A 47 -2.54 -8.89 -5.47
N PHE A 48 -3.49 -9.72 -5.92
CA PHE A 48 -4.37 -9.33 -7.03
C PHE A 48 -5.31 -8.19 -6.65
N THR A 49 -5.92 -8.23 -5.45
CA THR A 49 -6.81 -7.16 -4.98
C THR A 49 -6.07 -5.83 -4.88
N MET A 50 -4.85 -5.82 -4.34
CA MET A 50 -4.00 -4.62 -4.27
C MET A 50 -3.57 -4.14 -5.66
N TYR A 51 -3.17 -5.04 -6.56
CA TYR A 51 -2.80 -4.70 -7.94
C TYR A 51 -3.95 -4.03 -8.69
N PHE A 52 -5.14 -4.64 -8.69
CA PHE A 52 -6.29 -4.10 -9.41
C PHE A 52 -6.80 -2.80 -8.79
N THR A 53 -6.79 -2.69 -7.45
CA THR A 53 -7.15 -1.46 -6.75
C THR A 53 -6.19 -0.32 -7.11
N GLY A 54 -4.88 -0.56 -7.04
CA GLY A 54 -3.86 0.42 -7.43
C GLY A 54 -3.98 0.82 -8.90
N ARG A 55 -4.17 -0.15 -9.80
CA ARG A 55 -4.37 0.11 -11.23
C ARG A 55 -5.61 0.95 -11.50
N TYR A 56 -6.73 0.66 -10.84
CA TYR A 56 -7.97 1.42 -11.00
C TYR A 56 -7.80 2.88 -10.60
N PHE A 57 -7.31 3.14 -9.37
CA PHE A 57 -7.14 4.52 -8.89
C PHE A 57 -6.01 5.26 -9.61
N GLY A 58 -4.92 4.58 -9.96
CA GLY A 58 -3.82 5.16 -10.72
C GLY A 58 -4.25 5.59 -12.12
N LEU A 59 -4.97 4.74 -12.86
CA LEU A 59 -5.50 5.11 -14.18
C LEU A 59 -6.55 6.22 -14.10
N LYS A 60 -7.41 6.17 -13.08
CA LYS A 60 -8.41 7.23 -12.85
C LYS A 60 -7.74 8.58 -12.58
N GLN A 61 -6.71 8.60 -11.72
CA GLN A 61 -5.94 9.80 -11.43
C GLN A 61 -5.22 10.32 -12.69
N TRP A 62 -4.50 9.45 -13.41
CA TRP A 62 -3.75 9.83 -14.61
C TRP A 62 -4.63 10.48 -15.68
N ARG A 63 -5.84 9.94 -15.91
CA ARG A 63 -6.79 10.50 -16.89
C ARG A 63 -7.33 11.87 -16.49
N GLU A 64 -7.40 12.15 -15.19
CA GLU A 64 -7.94 13.41 -14.67
C GLU A 64 -6.85 14.48 -14.55
N LEU A 65 -5.66 14.10 -14.07
CA LEU A 65 -4.54 15.00 -13.82
C LEU A 65 -3.23 14.17 -13.83
N PRO A 66 -2.39 14.28 -14.88
CA PRO A 66 -1.19 13.45 -15.05
C PRO A 66 -0.03 13.92 -14.14
N ILE A 67 -0.29 14.00 -12.83
CA ILE A 67 0.71 14.32 -11.81
C ILE A 67 1.39 13.03 -11.35
N ASN A 68 2.69 13.11 -11.11
CA ASN A 68 3.43 12.01 -10.48
C ASN A 68 3.11 11.91 -8.98
N ASP A 69 1.99 11.25 -8.65
CA ASP A 69 1.56 10.99 -7.27
C ASP A 69 1.83 9.55 -6.81
N SER A 70 2.52 8.76 -7.62
CA SER A 70 2.80 7.33 -7.36
C SER A 70 3.36 7.09 -5.95
N PHE A 71 4.22 8.00 -5.46
CA PHE A 71 4.78 7.94 -4.12
C PHE A 71 3.71 7.91 -3.02
N TYR A 72 2.67 8.72 -3.12
CA TYR A 72 1.62 8.76 -2.10
C TYR A 72 0.81 7.46 -2.04
N TYR A 73 0.60 6.80 -3.17
CA TYR A 73 -0.05 5.48 -3.21
C TYR A 73 0.82 4.41 -2.53
N HIS A 74 2.13 4.39 -2.79
CA HIS A 74 3.05 3.45 -2.14
C HIS A 74 3.20 3.75 -0.65
N LEU A 75 3.33 5.01 -0.26
CA LEU A 75 3.40 5.43 1.14
C LEU A 75 2.13 5.04 1.90
N SER A 76 0.96 5.24 1.29
CA SER A 76 -0.32 4.86 1.88
C SER A 76 -0.43 3.35 2.06
N THR A 77 -0.03 2.58 1.05
CA THR A 77 -0.03 1.11 1.11
C THR A 77 0.86 0.60 2.24
N PHE A 78 2.10 1.11 2.30
CA PHE A 78 3.04 0.80 3.38
C PHE A 78 2.44 1.14 4.75
N SER A 79 1.93 2.36 4.90
CA SER A 79 1.41 2.85 6.19
C SER A 79 0.23 2.02 6.66
N VAL A 80 -0.75 1.76 5.79
CA VAL A 80 -1.94 0.97 6.12
C VAL A 80 -1.53 -0.46 6.50
N PHE A 81 -0.68 -1.11 5.71
CA PHE A 81 -0.25 -2.49 6.00
C PHE A 81 0.36 -2.61 7.39
N PHE A 82 1.28 -1.72 7.75
CA PHE A 82 1.94 -1.77 9.05
C PHE A 82 1.05 -1.32 10.20
N VAL A 83 0.23 -0.28 10.01
CA VAL A 83 -0.74 0.12 11.06
C VAL A 83 -1.70 -1.02 11.38
N VAL A 84 -2.24 -1.70 10.36
CA VAL A 84 -3.13 -2.84 10.57
C VAL A 84 -2.37 -4.02 11.19
N SER A 85 -1.20 -4.38 10.66
CA SER A 85 -0.44 -5.55 11.14
C SER A 85 0.04 -5.39 12.59
N TYR A 86 0.59 -4.21 12.94
CA TYR A 86 0.96 -3.93 14.32
C TYR A 86 -0.26 -3.72 15.22
N GLY A 87 -1.38 -3.22 14.68
CA GLY A 87 -2.66 -3.20 15.39
C GLY A 87 -3.11 -4.60 15.81
N PHE A 88 -2.99 -5.59 14.93
CA PHE A 88 -3.25 -7.00 15.25
C PHE A 88 -2.29 -7.53 16.31
N TYR A 89 -0.99 -7.22 16.20
CA TYR A 89 0.00 -7.60 17.20
C TYR A 89 -0.34 -7.03 18.59
N PHE A 90 -0.53 -5.72 18.70
CA PHE A 90 -0.83 -5.08 19.99
C PHE A 90 -2.22 -5.47 20.53
N GLY A 91 -3.15 -5.83 19.65
CA GLY A 91 -4.46 -6.34 20.02
C GLY A 91 -4.50 -7.83 20.40
N GLY A 92 -3.37 -8.56 20.32
CA GLY A 92 -3.33 -9.99 20.60
C GLY A 92 -4.12 -10.84 19.58
N LEU A 93 -4.24 -10.36 18.34
CA LEU A 93 -5.00 -11.01 17.26
C LEU A 93 -4.10 -11.75 16.25
N LEU A 94 -2.78 -11.72 16.42
CA LEU A 94 -1.86 -12.55 15.63
C LEU A 94 -2.00 -14.00 16.08
N SER A 95 -1.90 -14.93 15.12
CA SER A 95 -1.76 -16.35 15.44
C SER A 95 -0.46 -16.62 16.19
N GLU A 96 -0.44 -17.64 17.05
CA GLU A 96 0.78 -18.05 17.76
C GLU A 96 1.91 -18.52 16.83
N TYR A 97 1.56 -18.93 15.60
CA TYR A 97 2.51 -19.32 14.56
C TYR A 97 3.06 -18.15 13.75
N GLU A 98 2.69 -16.91 14.08
CA GLU A 98 3.18 -15.69 13.43
C GLU A 98 4.15 -14.92 14.34
N PRO A 99 5.46 -15.22 14.28
CA PRO A 99 6.42 -14.48 15.09
C PRO A 99 6.47 -13.01 14.63
N ARG A 100 6.35 -12.09 15.60
CA ARG A 100 6.43 -10.64 15.38
C ARG A 100 7.66 -10.23 14.55
N SER A 101 8.78 -10.93 14.70
CA SER A 101 10.01 -10.64 13.96
C SER A 101 9.81 -10.61 12.44
N ILE A 102 8.86 -11.38 11.89
CA ILE A 102 8.52 -11.34 10.46
C ILE A 102 7.96 -9.95 10.08
N LEU A 103 7.11 -9.36 10.93
CA LEU A 103 6.60 -7.99 10.73
C LEU A 103 7.72 -6.96 10.81
N ASP A 104 8.64 -7.11 11.77
CA ASP A 104 9.78 -6.21 11.95
C ASP A 104 10.72 -6.25 10.72
N TYR A 105 11.06 -7.44 10.22
CA TYR A 105 11.88 -7.59 9.01
C TYR A 105 11.17 -7.04 7.77
N THR A 106 9.88 -7.31 7.62
CA THR A 106 9.08 -6.78 6.50
C THR A 106 9.04 -5.25 6.53
N LEU A 107 8.87 -4.65 7.71
CA LEU A 107 8.93 -3.20 7.92
C LEU A 107 10.27 -2.62 7.48
N LEU A 108 11.37 -3.25 7.88
CA LEU A 108 12.71 -2.81 7.53
C LEU A 108 12.95 -2.86 6.01
N PHE A 109 12.75 -4.03 5.39
CA PHE A 109 13.03 -4.21 3.96
C PHE A 109 12.12 -3.36 3.08
N TRP A 110 10.83 -3.30 3.37
CA TRP A 110 9.90 -2.46 2.61
C TRP A 110 10.15 -0.97 2.87
N GLY A 111 10.49 -0.59 4.10
CA GLY A 111 10.82 0.79 4.47
C GLY A 111 12.05 1.31 3.73
N LEU A 112 13.08 0.48 3.54
CA LEU A 112 14.23 0.81 2.70
C LEU A 112 13.82 1.05 1.24
N GLY A 113 12.99 0.17 0.67
CA GLY A 113 12.46 0.35 -0.69
C GLY A 113 11.64 1.63 -0.85
N LEU A 114 10.79 1.95 0.14
CA LEU A 114 10.00 3.17 0.15
C LEU A 114 10.87 4.42 0.27
N THR A 115 11.97 4.35 1.03
CA THR A 115 12.94 5.44 1.17
C THR A 115 13.61 5.75 -0.17
N VAL A 116 14.03 4.72 -0.92
CA VAL A 116 14.58 4.90 -2.27
C VAL A 116 13.53 5.53 -3.20
N HIS A 117 12.26 5.10 -3.11
CA HIS A 117 11.18 5.68 -3.89
C HIS A 117 10.93 7.16 -3.55
N TYR A 118 10.99 7.52 -2.27
CA TYR A 118 10.88 8.92 -1.82
C TYR A 118 11.97 9.81 -2.41
N ILE A 119 13.23 9.35 -2.41
CA ILE A 119 14.35 10.10 -2.99
C ILE A 119 14.10 10.38 -4.47
N LYS A 120 13.68 9.37 -5.24
CA LYS A 120 13.33 9.53 -6.67
C LYS A 120 12.17 10.48 -6.87
N PHE A 121 11.11 10.35 -6.08
CA PHE A 121 9.97 11.28 -6.11
C PHE A 121 10.40 12.73 -5.91
N ARG A 122 11.27 13.01 -4.93
CA ARG A 122 11.81 14.35 -4.69
C ARG A 122 12.70 14.86 -5.83
N GLN A 123 13.45 14.00 -6.49
CA GLN A 123 14.25 14.37 -7.66
C GLN A 123 13.36 14.79 -8.82
N CYS A 124 12.33 14.00 -9.16
CA CYS A 124 11.36 14.32 -10.21
C CYS A 124 10.57 15.60 -9.89
N ALA A 125 10.25 15.84 -8.60
CA ALA A 125 9.54 17.05 -8.21
C ALA A 125 10.31 18.33 -8.57
N LYS A 126 11.66 18.31 -8.54
CA LYS A 126 12.51 19.47 -8.90
C LYS A 126 12.43 19.84 -10.38
N SER A 127 12.20 18.87 -11.27
CA SER A 127 12.06 19.08 -12.71
C SER A 127 10.61 19.26 -13.16
N SER A 128 9.65 19.25 -12.23
CA SER A 128 8.22 19.38 -12.52
C SER A 128 7.68 20.80 -12.25
N ILE A 129 6.59 21.19 -12.91
CA ILE A 129 5.79 22.37 -12.54
C ILE A 129 4.43 21.85 -12.06
N LYS A 130 4.08 22.14 -10.80
CA LYS A 130 2.86 21.60 -10.14
C LYS A 130 2.75 20.06 -10.24
N GLY A 131 3.87 19.34 -10.26
CA GLY A 131 3.90 17.88 -10.31
C GLY A 131 3.73 17.25 -11.69
N ILE A 132 3.59 18.08 -12.74
CA ILE A 132 3.61 17.67 -14.15
C ILE A 132 5.02 17.89 -14.69
N ASN A 133 5.56 16.94 -15.48
CA ASN A 133 6.92 17.08 -15.99
C ASN A 133 7.01 18.27 -16.97
N ARG A 134 8.12 19.01 -16.95
CA ARG A 134 8.25 20.23 -17.79
C ARG A 134 8.14 19.93 -19.28
N ASP A 135 8.74 18.84 -19.71
CA ASP A 135 8.66 18.26 -21.05
C ASP A 135 7.19 18.05 -21.48
N GLN A 136 6.30 17.61 -20.59
CA GLN A 136 4.87 17.46 -20.93
C GLN A 136 4.10 18.78 -21.07
N ILE A 137 4.68 19.91 -20.63
CA ILE A 137 4.03 21.23 -20.67
C ILE A 137 4.53 22.05 -21.86
N PHE A 138 5.80 21.90 -22.22
CA PHE A 138 6.48 22.76 -23.19
C PHE A 138 6.87 22.05 -24.49
N ASP A 139 6.72 20.73 -24.58
CA ASP A 139 6.71 19.97 -25.84
C ASP A 139 5.28 19.88 -26.40
#